data_AF-A0A927R9E3-F1
#
_entry.id   AF-A0A927R9E3-F1
#
_cell.length_a   1.000
_cell.length_b   1.000
_cell.length_c   1.000
_cell.angle_alpha   90.00
_cell.angle_beta   90.00
_cell.angle_gamma   90.00
#
_symmetry.space_group_name_H-M   'P 1'
#
loop_
_entity.id
_entity.type
_entity.pdbx_description
1 polymer ?
#
loop_
_entity_poly.entity_id
_entity_poly.type
_entity_poly.pdbx_seq_one_letter_code
_entity_poly.pdbx_strand_id
1 'polypeptide(L)'
;MTTEFIADPLVPLELTLTIGRRFTLYQPGWYTADDGSGAFLGSKGKVYGFTTLEDLVSFVDSGTPSDLTPSPHMKPLRIWPTDQYARRLCTYDLTHLPELADGELDSEEQAGLGSTLALMLDLLDYLEIENEHSQALHDDEDISKLASGDELLSVFRAAHHRQHVVDLLNNHWDACLNEVSGRVTTPKLPDDSAARPRNGSAGPGAALAGGLGGADGEGSDDTTPLEEVASAVTVWFGLAEEGVYAVRSTALTAGQPAYLGEPGELGAARLYVWDDVDRLQADVADGKGGQLPGVDLAAVAAREDVSFTPHDDNIFDLVELADSLTATMDQDAADRLVSAWTEIVRLAAWGGWTDVSDLLQPNSPAGAFMVSCALDLAQDRPGAAEALASADVAAAAAGWRAVVPALTAHLDQRT
;
A
#
# COMPACT_ATOMS: atom_id res chain seq x y z
N MET A 1 23.30 -2.45 -9.92
CA MET A 1 22.15 -2.00 -10.70
C MET A 1 21.19 -3.17 -10.79
N THR A 2 20.33 -3.25 -9.80
CA THR A 2 19.19 -4.17 -9.73
C THR A 2 18.03 -3.24 -9.44
N THR A 3 17.22 -3.00 -10.47
CA THR A 3 16.00 -2.19 -10.35
C THR A 3 15.06 -2.95 -9.44
N GLU A 4 14.93 -2.55 -8.18
CA GLU A 4 13.84 -3.04 -7.32
C GLU A 4 12.55 -2.42 -7.86
N PHE A 5 11.72 -3.23 -8.51
CA PHE A 5 10.33 -2.87 -8.71
C PHE A 5 9.66 -2.80 -7.34
N ILE A 6 9.31 -1.61 -6.87
CA ILE A 6 8.33 -1.46 -5.78
C ILE A 6 7.04 -2.05 -6.33
N ALA A 7 6.72 -3.26 -5.95
CA ALA A 7 5.48 -3.86 -6.38
C ALA A 7 4.32 -3.35 -5.56
N ASP A 8 3.15 -3.33 -6.20
CA ASP A 8 1.91 -2.89 -5.58
C ASP A 8 1.51 -3.81 -4.41
N PRO A 9 0.67 -3.33 -3.48
CA PRO A 9 0.15 -4.16 -2.40
C PRO A 9 -0.65 -5.34 -2.94
N LEU A 10 -0.60 -6.47 -2.25
CA LEU A 10 -1.45 -7.63 -2.57
C LEU A 10 -2.94 -7.29 -2.44
N VAL A 11 -3.69 -7.63 -3.48
CA VAL A 11 -5.11 -7.37 -3.64
C VAL A 11 -5.90 -8.69 -3.58
N PRO A 12 -6.91 -8.80 -2.69
CA PRO A 12 -7.89 -9.87 -2.75
C PRO A 12 -8.78 -9.73 -3.98
N LEU A 13 -8.89 -10.80 -4.76
CA LEU A 13 -9.73 -10.84 -5.96
C LEU A 13 -10.89 -11.81 -5.82
N GLU A 14 -12.05 -11.41 -6.35
CA GLU A 14 -13.14 -12.28 -6.73
C GLU A 14 -13.24 -12.34 -8.25
N LEU A 15 -12.99 -13.53 -8.80
CA LEU A 15 -13.05 -13.80 -10.23
C LEU A 15 -14.30 -14.63 -10.55
N THR A 16 -15.15 -14.12 -11.44
CA THR A 16 -16.18 -14.94 -12.08
C THR A 16 -15.58 -15.60 -13.31
N LEU A 17 -15.46 -16.93 -13.26
CA LEU A 17 -14.89 -17.78 -14.30
C LEU A 17 -15.96 -18.74 -14.85
N THR A 18 -15.64 -19.50 -15.91
CA THR A 18 -16.55 -20.53 -16.44
C THR A 18 -16.83 -21.66 -15.45
N ILE A 19 -15.94 -21.85 -14.47
CA ILE A 19 -16.08 -22.79 -13.36
C ILE A 19 -16.83 -22.21 -12.14
N GLY A 20 -17.38 -21.00 -12.28
CA GLY A 20 -18.03 -20.21 -11.23
C GLY A 20 -17.09 -19.26 -10.49
N ARG A 21 -17.62 -18.59 -9.47
CA ARG A 21 -16.89 -17.60 -8.65
C ARG A 21 -15.72 -18.23 -7.90
N ARG A 22 -14.56 -17.57 -7.92
CA ARG A 22 -13.35 -17.99 -7.20
C ARG A 22 -12.69 -16.80 -6.52
N PHE A 23 -12.21 -17.02 -5.31
CA PHE A 23 -11.44 -16.05 -4.54
C PHE A 23 -9.95 -16.36 -4.62
N THR A 24 -9.11 -15.35 -4.85
CA THR A 24 -7.65 -15.49 -4.95
C THR A 24 -6.92 -14.22 -4.48
N LEU A 25 -5.58 -14.18 -4.55
CA LEU A 25 -4.78 -12.97 -4.34
C LEU A 25 -3.96 -12.66 -5.59
N TYR A 26 -3.76 -11.37 -5.84
CA TYR A 26 -2.99 -10.86 -6.95
C TYR A 26 -2.14 -9.67 -6.49
N GLN A 27 -0.92 -9.56 -7.00
CA GLN A 27 0.01 -8.49 -6.73
C GLN A 27 0.40 -7.83 -8.06
N PRO A 28 -0.21 -6.69 -8.43
CA PRO A 28 0.13 -6.01 -9.66
C PRO A 28 1.63 -5.68 -9.72
N GLY A 29 2.23 -5.84 -10.89
CA GLY A 29 3.63 -5.51 -11.13
C GLY A 29 4.67 -6.36 -10.39
N TRP A 30 4.27 -7.44 -9.69
CA TRP A 30 5.22 -8.33 -9.01
C TRP A 30 5.85 -9.34 -9.98
N TYR A 31 7.13 -9.10 -10.29
CA TYR A 31 7.99 -10.01 -11.03
C TYR A 31 9.22 -10.31 -10.17
N THR A 32 9.45 -11.57 -9.79
CA THR A 32 10.73 -11.92 -9.15
C THR A 32 11.83 -11.94 -10.21
N ALA A 33 12.95 -11.28 -9.90
CA ALA A 33 14.02 -10.96 -10.85
C ALA A 33 14.74 -12.18 -11.47
N ASP A 34 14.49 -13.40 -10.96
CA ASP A 34 15.30 -14.58 -11.28
C ASP A 34 14.53 -15.70 -12.02
N ASP A 35 13.19 -15.71 -12.06
CA ASP A 35 12.44 -16.77 -12.75
C ASP A 35 11.10 -16.36 -13.40
N GLY A 36 10.70 -15.08 -13.37
CA GLY A 36 9.48 -14.61 -14.04
C GLY A 36 8.18 -15.11 -13.41
N SER A 37 8.22 -15.72 -12.22
CA SER A 37 7.04 -16.15 -11.48
C SER A 37 6.84 -15.23 -10.25
N GLY A 38 5.69 -14.65 -9.94
CA GLY A 38 4.41 -14.57 -10.63
C GLY A 38 3.44 -13.79 -9.72
N ALA A 39 2.56 -12.99 -10.32
CA ALA A 39 1.71 -12.02 -9.61
C ALA A 39 0.53 -12.64 -8.84
N PHE A 40 0.29 -13.95 -8.90
CA PHE A 40 -0.92 -14.58 -8.35
C PHE A 40 -0.67 -15.62 -7.27
N LEU A 41 -1.68 -15.82 -6.41
CA LEU A 41 -1.68 -16.91 -5.44
C LEU A 41 -1.77 -18.25 -6.18
N GLY A 42 -0.66 -18.97 -6.27
CA GLY A 42 -0.61 -20.24 -6.98
C GLY A 42 0.66 -21.04 -6.72
N SER A 43 0.83 -22.09 -7.51
CA SER A 43 2.07 -22.87 -7.57
C SER A 43 2.14 -23.72 -8.83
N LYS A 44 3.33 -23.80 -9.44
CA LYS A 44 3.65 -24.69 -10.58
C LYS A 44 2.72 -24.45 -11.78
N GLY A 45 2.56 -23.19 -12.20
CA GLY A 45 1.75 -22.82 -13.37
C GLY A 45 0.25 -23.03 -13.16
N LYS A 46 -0.22 -22.88 -11.91
CA LYS A 46 -1.63 -22.98 -11.53
C LYS A 46 -1.99 -21.88 -10.54
N VAL A 47 -3.13 -21.25 -10.75
CA VAL A 47 -3.73 -20.31 -9.81
C VAL A 47 -4.57 -21.07 -8.78
N TYR A 48 -4.41 -20.73 -7.51
CA TYR A 48 -5.29 -21.18 -6.45
C TYR A 48 -6.54 -20.32 -6.40
N GLY A 49 -7.70 -20.98 -6.55
CA GLY A 49 -9.01 -20.35 -6.50
C GLY A 49 -9.89 -21.05 -5.48
N PHE A 50 -10.39 -20.29 -4.50
CA PHE A 50 -11.24 -20.80 -3.43
C PHE A 50 -12.72 -20.51 -3.69
N THR A 51 -13.62 -21.36 -3.19
CA THR A 51 -15.07 -21.17 -3.36
C THR A 51 -15.65 -20.13 -2.41
N THR A 52 -14.98 -19.88 -1.28
CA THR A 52 -15.39 -18.88 -0.30
C THR A 52 -14.19 -18.03 0.12
N LEU A 53 -14.47 -16.80 0.58
CA LEU A 53 -13.44 -15.92 1.12
C LEU A 53 -12.83 -16.49 2.41
N GLU A 54 -13.62 -17.22 3.21
CA GLU A 54 -13.15 -17.86 4.43
C GLU A 54 -12.09 -18.95 4.15
N ASP A 55 -12.27 -19.71 3.07
CA ASP A 55 -11.28 -20.71 2.64
C ASP A 55 -9.97 -20.04 2.19
N LEU A 56 -10.05 -18.89 1.50
CA LEU A 56 -8.87 -18.10 1.13
C LEU A 56 -8.12 -17.61 2.37
N VAL A 57 -8.83 -17.00 3.33
CA VAL A 57 -8.22 -16.51 4.58
C VAL A 57 -7.60 -17.67 5.35
N SER A 58 -8.31 -18.80 5.46
CA SER A 58 -7.79 -20.01 6.12
C SER A 58 -6.53 -20.54 5.45
N PHE A 59 -6.46 -20.51 4.10
CA PHE A 59 -5.26 -20.89 3.37
C PHE A 59 -4.10 -19.95 3.64
N VAL A 60 -4.34 -18.63 3.59
CA VAL A 60 -3.32 -17.62 3.92
C VAL A 60 -2.80 -17.85 5.34
N ASP A 61 -3.69 -18.01 6.32
CA ASP A 61 -3.35 -18.24 7.73
C ASP A 61 -2.58 -19.54 7.95
N SER A 62 -2.85 -20.58 7.16
CA SER A 62 -2.17 -21.89 7.27
C SER A 62 -0.65 -21.81 7.06
N GLY A 63 -0.17 -20.79 6.34
CA GLY A 63 1.26 -20.69 6.04
C GLY A 63 1.74 -21.64 4.94
N THR A 64 0.82 -22.27 4.21
CA THR A 64 1.16 -23.14 3.08
C THR A 64 1.97 -22.36 2.05
N PRO A 65 3.12 -22.88 1.58
CA PRO A 65 3.93 -22.22 0.56
C PRO A 65 3.16 -22.03 -0.76
N SER A 66 3.37 -20.87 -1.38
CA SER A 66 2.82 -20.44 -2.66
C SER A 66 3.81 -19.50 -3.36
N ASP A 67 3.57 -19.19 -4.62
CA ASP A 67 4.44 -18.30 -5.41
C ASP A 67 4.47 -16.87 -4.84
N LEU A 68 3.43 -16.46 -4.09
CA LEU A 68 3.40 -15.18 -3.36
C LEU A 68 4.11 -15.23 -1.99
N THR A 69 4.58 -16.39 -1.53
CA THR A 69 5.26 -16.51 -0.22
C THR A 69 6.47 -15.59 -0.04
N PRO A 70 7.30 -15.32 -1.08
CA PRO A 70 8.40 -14.36 -0.99
C PRO A 70 7.94 -12.89 -0.86
N SER A 71 6.68 -12.58 -1.17
CA SER A 71 6.20 -11.20 -1.19
C SER A 71 6.17 -10.57 0.22
N PRO A 72 6.70 -9.33 0.38
CA PRO A 72 6.55 -8.54 1.61
C PRO A 72 5.09 -8.44 2.08
N HIS A 73 4.18 -8.27 1.14
CA HIS A 73 2.79 -7.90 1.41
C HIS A 73 1.96 -9.06 1.94
N MET A 74 2.49 -10.29 1.93
CA MET A 74 1.80 -11.45 2.49
C MET A 74 1.61 -11.35 4.01
N LYS A 75 2.48 -10.61 4.70
CA LYS A 75 2.50 -10.57 6.17
C LYS A 75 1.41 -9.69 6.78
N PRO A 76 1.12 -8.49 6.24
CA PRO A 76 -0.09 -7.75 6.59
C PRO A 76 -1.37 -8.58 6.43
N LEU A 77 -1.50 -9.34 5.34
CA LEU A 77 -2.68 -10.14 5.02
C LEU A 77 -2.97 -11.25 6.06
N ARG A 78 -1.95 -11.86 6.66
CA ARG A 78 -2.11 -12.88 7.73
C ARG A 78 -2.67 -12.32 9.05
N ILE A 79 -2.68 -11.00 9.20
CA ILE A 79 -3.17 -10.32 10.40
C ILE A 79 -4.60 -9.81 10.16
N TRP A 80 -5.04 -9.75 8.91
CA TRP A 80 -6.33 -9.21 8.55
C TRP A 80 -7.46 -10.19 8.91
N PRO A 81 -8.51 -9.71 9.59
CA PRO A 81 -9.74 -10.48 9.74
C PRO A 81 -10.50 -10.55 8.39
N THR A 82 -11.38 -11.53 8.23
CA THR A 82 -12.12 -11.79 6.97
C THR A 82 -12.90 -10.57 6.46
N ASP A 83 -13.41 -9.72 7.35
CA ASP A 83 -14.10 -8.47 7.01
C ASP A 83 -13.16 -7.44 6.36
N GLN A 84 -11.87 -7.44 6.72
CA GLN A 84 -10.87 -6.59 6.10
C GLN A 84 -10.54 -7.03 4.66
N TYR A 85 -10.53 -8.35 4.41
CA TYR A 85 -10.42 -8.90 3.05
C TYR A 85 -11.63 -8.48 2.21
N ALA A 86 -12.85 -8.63 2.75
CA ALA A 86 -14.08 -8.28 2.05
C ALA A 86 -14.14 -6.78 1.66
N ARG A 87 -13.63 -5.89 2.53
CA ARG A 87 -13.55 -4.44 2.26
C ARG A 87 -12.59 -4.07 1.13
N ARG A 88 -11.62 -4.92 0.82
CA ARG A 88 -10.57 -4.70 -0.19
C ARG A 88 -10.72 -5.64 -1.39
N LEU A 89 -11.84 -6.34 -1.48
CA LEU A 89 -12.09 -7.33 -2.50
C LEU A 89 -12.40 -6.63 -3.83
N CYS A 90 -11.53 -6.79 -4.81
CA CYS A 90 -11.79 -6.35 -6.18
C CYS A 90 -12.51 -7.46 -6.93
N THR A 91 -13.62 -7.13 -7.59
CA THR A 91 -14.47 -8.11 -8.29
C THR A 91 -14.33 -7.93 -9.79
N TYR A 92 -14.02 -9.03 -10.48
CA TYR A 92 -13.89 -9.06 -11.93
C TYR A 92 -14.76 -10.18 -12.50
N ASP A 93 -15.64 -9.82 -13.42
CA ASP A 93 -16.42 -10.79 -14.19
C ASP A 93 -15.77 -11.03 -15.54
N LEU A 94 -15.00 -12.12 -15.66
CA LEU A 94 -14.33 -12.45 -16.91
C LEU A 94 -15.28 -13.14 -17.92
N THR A 95 -16.46 -13.59 -17.47
CA THR A 95 -17.47 -14.22 -18.32
C THR A 95 -18.36 -13.22 -19.05
N HIS A 96 -18.39 -11.98 -18.57
CA HIS A 96 -19.21 -10.91 -19.09
C HIS A 96 -18.34 -9.66 -19.33
N LEU A 97 -17.85 -9.50 -20.55
CA LEU A 97 -17.26 -8.24 -20.98
C LEU A 97 -18.36 -7.19 -21.24
N PRO A 98 -18.10 -5.90 -20.95
CA PRO A 98 -18.99 -4.81 -21.34
C PRO A 98 -19.32 -4.84 -22.84
N GLU A 99 -20.57 -4.52 -23.19
CA GLU A 99 -20.95 -4.41 -24.60
C GLU A 99 -20.32 -3.14 -25.18
N LEU A 100 -19.33 -3.33 -26.05
CA LEU A 100 -18.56 -2.27 -26.71
C LEU A 100 -19.37 -1.62 -27.88
N ALA A 101 -20.59 -1.16 -27.59
CA ALA A 101 -21.50 -0.57 -28.57
C ALA A 101 -21.10 0.86 -28.99
N ASP A 102 -21.82 1.41 -29.97
CA ASP A 102 -21.44 2.66 -30.61
C ASP A 102 -21.64 3.90 -29.70
N GLY A 103 -20.64 4.21 -28.85
CA GLY A 103 -20.61 5.40 -27.99
C GLY A 103 -21.33 5.28 -26.65
N GLU A 104 -21.50 4.07 -26.13
CA GLU A 104 -22.28 3.83 -24.89
C GLU A 104 -21.43 3.59 -23.63
N LEU A 105 -20.13 3.31 -23.74
CA LEU A 105 -19.32 3.10 -22.54
C LEU A 105 -18.91 4.43 -21.91
N ASP A 106 -19.33 4.65 -20.68
CA ASP A 106 -18.83 5.76 -19.88
C ASP A 106 -17.36 5.55 -19.46
N SER A 107 -16.77 6.55 -18.81
CA SER A 107 -15.37 6.48 -18.39
C SER A 107 -15.09 5.38 -17.36
N GLU A 108 -16.07 5.04 -16.52
CA GLU A 108 -15.94 3.99 -15.50
C GLU A 108 -15.95 2.61 -16.16
N GLU A 109 -16.87 2.39 -17.11
CA GLU A 109 -16.94 1.16 -17.89
C GLU A 109 -15.70 0.94 -18.75
N GLN A 110 -15.12 2.01 -19.31
CA GLN A 110 -13.86 1.95 -20.05
C GLN A 110 -12.67 1.59 -19.15
N ALA A 111 -12.55 2.20 -17.97
CA ALA A 111 -11.51 1.88 -17.01
C ALA A 111 -11.66 0.45 -16.46
N GLY A 112 -12.90 0.00 -16.23
CA GLY A 112 -13.22 -1.37 -15.84
C GLY A 112 -12.82 -2.39 -16.91
N LEU A 113 -13.07 -2.09 -18.19
CA LEU A 113 -12.60 -2.92 -19.29
C LEU A 113 -11.06 -2.97 -19.36
N GLY A 114 -10.39 -1.81 -19.30
CA GLY A 114 -8.91 -1.76 -19.31
C GLY A 114 -8.30 -2.60 -18.20
N SER A 115 -8.82 -2.45 -16.98
CA SER A 115 -8.41 -3.24 -15.81
C SER A 115 -8.67 -4.75 -16.00
N THR A 116 -9.80 -5.11 -16.61
CA THR A 116 -10.16 -6.50 -16.90
C THR A 116 -9.24 -7.11 -17.97
N LEU A 117 -8.87 -6.33 -18.99
CA LEU A 117 -7.90 -6.73 -20.01
C LEU A 117 -6.52 -6.92 -19.41
N ALA A 118 -6.03 -5.97 -18.61
CA ALA A 118 -4.75 -6.08 -17.92
C ALA A 118 -4.70 -7.33 -17.04
N LEU A 119 -5.75 -7.58 -16.25
CA LEU A 119 -5.85 -8.78 -15.42
C LEU A 119 -5.84 -10.08 -16.24
N MET A 120 -6.50 -10.11 -17.39
CA MET A 120 -6.48 -11.28 -18.27
C MET A 120 -5.08 -11.52 -18.85
N LEU A 121 -4.39 -10.48 -19.33
CA LEU A 121 -3.02 -10.60 -19.86
C LEU A 121 -2.06 -11.12 -18.78
N ASP A 122 -2.13 -10.55 -17.58
CA ASP A 122 -1.32 -11.02 -16.45
C ASP A 122 -1.62 -12.47 -16.05
N LEU A 123 -2.89 -12.90 -16.15
CA LEU A 123 -3.27 -14.30 -15.91
C LEU A 123 -2.69 -15.23 -17.00
N LEU A 124 -2.69 -14.80 -18.26
CA LEU A 124 -2.14 -15.56 -19.38
C LEU A 124 -0.62 -15.72 -19.23
N ASP A 125 0.07 -14.64 -18.88
CA ASP A 125 1.51 -14.62 -18.62
C ASP A 125 1.86 -15.49 -17.42
N TYR A 126 1.19 -15.30 -16.27
CA TYR A 126 1.43 -16.08 -15.05
C TYR A 126 1.20 -17.58 -15.26
N LEU A 127 0.21 -17.94 -16.07
CA LEU A 127 -0.11 -19.33 -16.36
C LEU A 127 0.72 -19.91 -17.50
N GLU A 128 1.63 -19.14 -18.12
CA GLU A 128 2.42 -19.54 -19.29
C GLU A 128 1.52 -20.13 -20.39
N ILE A 129 0.44 -19.43 -20.72
CA ILE A 129 -0.50 -19.84 -21.78
C ILE A 129 0.02 -19.30 -23.11
N GLU A 130 0.77 -20.14 -23.82
CA GLU A 130 1.26 -19.85 -25.18
C GLU A 130 0.34 -20.53 -26.22
N ASN A 131 -0.68 -19.83 -26.72
CA ASN A 131 -1.52 -20.32 -27.81
C ASN A 131 -1.84 -19.19 -28.80
N GLU A 132 -2.46 -19.53 -29.93
CA GLU A 132 -2.78 -18.54 -30.97
C GLU A 132 -3.72 -17.43 -30.50
N HIS A 133 -4.56 -17.70 -29.49
CA HIS A 133 -5.49 -16.73 -28.94
C HIS A 133 -4.82 -15.76 -27.95
N SER A 134 -3.96 -16.26 -27.04
CA SER A 134 -3.22 -15.38 -26.13
C SER A 134 -2.25 -14.49 -26.89
N GLN A 135 -1.54 -15.06 -27.88
CA GLN A 135 -0.64 -14.31 -28.74
C GLN A 135 -1.36 -13.18 -29.49
N ALA A 136 -2.57 -13.45 -30.00
CA ALA A 136 -3.38 -12.44 -30.68
C ALA A 136 -3.78 -11.28 -29.76
N LEU A 137 -4.00 -11.52 -28.46
CA LEU A 137 -4.26 -10.46 -27.49
C LEU A 137 -2.98 -9.67 -27.13
N HIS A 138 -1.84 -10.36 -26.95
CA HIS A 138 -0.58 -9.72 -26.56
C HIS A 138 0.06 -8.88 -27.67
N ASP A 139 -0.03 -9.32 -28.93
CA ASP A 139 0.61 -8.64 -30.06
C ASP A 139 -0.16 -7.39 -30.54
N ASP A 140 -1.39 -7.19 -30.04
CA ASP A 140 -2.25 -6.12 -30.51
C ASP A 140 -1.98 -4.79 -29.79
N GLU A 141 -1.72 -3.74 -30.59
CA GLU A 141 -1.40 -2.41 -30.08
C GLU A 141 -2.60 -1.77 -29.36
N ASP A 142 -3.83 -1.96 -29.85
CA ASP A 142 -5.01 -1.36 -29.26
C ASP A 142 -5.34 -2.04 -27.93
N ILE A 143 -5.23 -3.38 -27.83
CA ILE A 143 -5.35 -4.11 -26.56
C ILE A 143 -4.30 -3.65 -25.54
N SER A 144 -3.04 -3.52 -25.96
CA SER A 144 -1.96 -3.09 -25.07
C SER A 144 -2.23 -1.69 -24.50
N LYS A 145 -2.67 -0.74 -25.33
CA LYS A 145 -3.05 0.63 -24.90
C LYS A 145 -4.25 0.65 -23.98
N LEU A 146 -5.22 -0.23 -24.21
CA LEU A 146 -6.38 -0.35 -23.32
C LEU A 146 -5.98 -0.94 -21.96
N ALA A 147 -5.09 -1.94 -21.95
CA ALA A 147 -4.60 -2.56 -20.73
C ALA A 147 -3.70 -1.62 -19.91
N SER A 148 -2.90 -0.76 -20.55
CA SER A 148 -2.04 0.21 -19.85
C SER A 148 -2.81 1.42 -19.29
N GLY A 149 -4.03 1.65 -19.76
CA GLY A 149 -4.84 2.82 -19.36
C GLY A 149 -4.47 4.13 -20.08
N ASP A 150 -3.37 4.17 -20.84
CA ASP A 150 -2.81 5.40 -21.42
C ASP A 150 -3.73 6.10 -22.44
N GLU A 151 -4.55 5.33 -23.16
CA GLU A 151 -5.32 5.84 -24.30
C GLU A 151 -6.77 5.32 -24.37
N LEU A 152 -7.37 4.91 -23.24
CA LEU A 152 -8.75 4.37 -23.18
C LEU A 152 -9.75 5.22 -23.99
N LEU A 153 -9.80 6.52 -23.73
CA LEU A 153 -10.72 7.45 -24.42
C LEU A 153 -10.36 7.69 -25.90
N SER A 154 -9.09 7.47 -26.29
CA SER A 154 -8.59 7.64 -27.66
C SER A 154 -9.06 6.50 -28.55
N VAL A 155 -8.87 5.26 -28.09
CA VAL A 155 -9.26 4.03 -28.79
C VAL A 155 -10.77 4.00 -29.03
N PHE A 156 -11.55 4.34 -28.01
CA PHE A 156 -13.01 4.37 -28.13
C PHE A 156 -13.55 5.56 -28.93
N ARG A 157 -12.78 6.61 -29.25
CA ARG A 157 -13.24 7.70 -30.14
C ARG A 157 -13.19 7.32 -31.62
N ALA A 158 -12.26 6.45 -32.01
CA ALA A 158 -12.07 6.07 -33.39
C ALA A 158 -12.81 4.75 -33.69
N ALA A 159 -13.90 4.84 -34.46
CA ALA A 159 -14.79 3.71 -34.75
C ALA A 159 -14.06 2.47 -35.30
N HIS A 160 -13.00 2.65 -36.10
CA HIS A 160 -12.20 1.54 -36.63
C HIS A 160 -11.42 0.80 -35.54
N HIS A 161 -10.75 1.51 -34.63
CA HIS A 161 -9.99 0.92 -33.52
C HIS A 161 -10.92 0.18 -32.56
N ARG A 162 -12.08 0.78 -32.26
CA ARG A 162 -13.11 0.12 -31.46
C ARG A 162 -13.60 -1.17 -32.09
N GLN A 163 -13.99 -1.15 -33.37
CA GLN A 163 -14.47 -2.36 -34.05
C GLN A 163 -13.41 -3.45 -34.08
N HIS A 164 -12.14 -3.07 -34.29
CA HIS A 164 -11.02 -3.99 -34.26
C HIS A 164 -10.88 -4.69 -32.90
N VAL A 165 -10.91 -3.93 -31.80
CA VAL A 165 -10.90 -4.50 -30.43
C VAL A 165 -12.10 -5.42 -30.20
N VAL A 166 -13.30 -5.04 -30.63
CA VAL A 166 -14.51 -5.87 -30.50
C VAL A 166 -14.35 -7.20 -31.23
N ASP A 167 -13.89 -7.17 -32.47
CA ASP A 167 -13.70 -8.38 -33.27
C ASP A 167 -12.65 -9.29 -32.64
N LEU A 168 -11.56 -8.70 -32.13
CA LEU A 168 -10.48 -9.44 -31.51
C LEU A 168 -10.92 -10.11 -30.20
N LEU A 169 -11.63 -9.39 -29.32
CA LEU A 169 -12.19 -9.97 -28.09
C LEU A 169 -13.22 -11.06 -28.39
N ASN A 170 -14.13 -10.84 -29.33
CA ASN A 170 -15.12 -11.85 -29.72
C ASN A 170 -14.48 -13.15 -30.25
N ASN A 171 -13.34 -13.06 -30.92
CA ASN A 171 -12.67 -14.21 -31.53
C ASN A 171 -11.75 -14.97 -30.56
N HIS A 172 -11.18 -14.29 -29.56
CA HIS A 172 -10.08 -14.84 -28.76
C HIS A 172 -10.39 -14.93 -27.25
N TRP A 173 -11.29 -14.10 -26.71
CA TRP A 173 -11.51 -14.00 -25.26
C TRP A 173 -11.99 -15.30 -24.62
N ASP A 174 -13.03 -15.93 -25.18
CA ASP A 174 -13.59 -17.16 -24.63
C ASP A 174 -12.57 -18.32 -24.62
N ALA A 175 -11.71 -18.39 -25.63
CA ALA A 175 -10.66 -19.39 -25.69
C ALA A 175 -9.63 -19.18 -24.57
N CYS A 176 -9.17 -17.94 -24.39
CA CYS A 176 -8.28 -17.54 -23.28
C CYS A 176 -8.91 -17.84 -21.92
N LEU A 177 -10.17 -17.43 -21.71
CA LEU A 177 -10.89 -17.65 -20.45
C LEU A 177 -11.04 -19.12 -20.10
N ASN A 178 -11.30 -19.98 -21.08
CA ASN A 178 -11.41 -21.42 -20.86
C ASN A 178 -10.07 -22.05 -20.44
N GLU A 179 -8.96 -21.63 -21.06
CA GLU A 179 -7.62 -22.07 -20.68
C GLU A 179 -7.26 -21.63 -19.25
N VAL A 180 -7.50 -20.36 -18.92
CA VAL A 180 -7.30 -19.82 -17.56
C VAL A 180 -8.14 -20.60 -16.55
N SER A 181 -9.43 -20.77 -16.82
CA SER A 181 -10.36 -21.50 -15.95
C SER A 181 -9.94 -22.96 -15.75
N GLY A 182 -9.36 -23.60 -16.77
CA GLY A 182 -8.83 -24.96 -16.70
C GLY A 182 -7.59 -25.11 -15.79
N ARG A 183 -6.86 -24.03 -15.55
CA ARG A 183 -5.66 -24.03 -14.69
C ARG A 183 -5.92 -23.56 -13.26
N VAL A 184 -7.13 -23.09 -12.95
CA VAL A 184 -7.54 -22.76 -11.57
C VAL A 184 -7.80 -24.04 -10.78
N THR A 185 -7.12 -24.20 -9.64
CA THR A 185 -7.26 -25.36 -8.74
C THR A 185 -7.60 -24.90 -7.34
N THR A 186 -8.51 -25.60 -6.64
CA THR A 186 -8.75 -25.38 -5.21
C THR A 186 -7.88 -26.35 -4.42
N PRO A 187 -6.83 -25.89 -3.71
CA PRO A 187 -6.01 -26.77 -2.89
C PRO A 187 -6.83 -27.32 -1.71
N LYS A 188 -6.59 -28.58 -1.34
CA LYS A 188 -7.18 -29.15 -0.11
C LYS A 188 -6.48 -28.53 1.10
N LEU A 189 -7.25 -27.86 1.95
CA LEU A 189 -6.79 -27.42 3.27
C LEU A 189 -6.40 -28.67 4.09
N PRO A 190 -5.28 -28.64 4.85
CA PRO A 190 -4.96 -29.72 5.77
C PRO A 190 -6.09 -29.88 6.79
N ASP A 191 -6.49 -31.13 7.08
CA ASP A 191 -7.48 -31.49 8.12
C ASP A 191 -6.90 -31.23 9.53
N ASP A 192 -6.58 -29.98 9.87
CA ASP A 192 -6.31 -29.55 11.25
C ASP A 192 -6.34 -28.01 11.40
N SER A 193 -7.52 -27.39 11.23
CA SER A 193 -7.74 -25.98 11.61
C SER A 193 -8.92 -25.75 12.57
N ALA A 194 -9.55 -26.83 13.04
CA ALA A 194 -10.54 -26.74 14.10
C ALA A 194 -9.82 -26.58 15.46
N ALA A 195 -9.82 -25.37 15.98
CA ALA A 195 -9.35 -24.93 17.31
C ALA A 195 -7.93 -24.34 17.38
N ARG A 196 -7.79 -23.10 16.88
CA ARG A 196 -6.97 -22.10 17.56
C ARG A 196 -7.90 -21.13 18.28
N PRO A 197 -7.75 -20.88 19.60
CA PRO A 197 -8.57 -19.89 20.29
C PRO A 197 -8.31 -18.51 19.68
N ARG A 198 -9.37 -17.75 19.43
CA ARG A 198 -9.30 -16.31 19.14
C ARG A 198 -8.57 -15.63 20.30
N ASN A 199 -7.28 -15.39 20.15
CA ASN A 199 -6.48 -14.51 20.98
C ASN A 199 -5.32 -13.98 20.12
N GLY A 200 -5.16 -12.67 20.18
CA GLY A 200 -4.38 -11.88 19.24
C GLY A 200 -2.86 -12.08 19.31
N SER A 201 -2.23 -11.28 18.46
CA SER A 201 -0.79 -11.07 18.28
C SER A 201 -0.02 -12.21 17.58
N ALA A 202 0.61 -11.86 16.47
CA ALA A 202 1.99 -12.21 16.07
C ALA A 202 2.15 -12.37 14.54
N GLY A 203 2.42 -11.26 13.84
CA GLY A 203 3.35 -11.27 12.69
C GLY A 203 4.80 -11.19 13.22
N PRO A 204 5.86 -11.35 12.39
CA PRO A 204 6.18 -10.28 11.44
C PRO A 204 7.01 -10.66 10.20
N GLY A 205 7.31 -9.62 9.39
CA GLY A 205 8.52 -9.51 8.55
C GLY A 205 8.33 -9.33 7.03
N ALA A 206 7.50 -8.37 6.61
CA ALA A 206 7.58 -7.90 5.22
C ALA A 206 9.03 -7.47 4.91
N ALA A 207 9.47 -7.64 3.67
CA ALA A 207 10.66 -6.98 3.15
C ALA A 207 10.45 -6.54 1.69
N LEU A 208 10.91 -5.30 1.42
CA LEU A 208 11.14 -4.62 0.12
C LEU A 208 9.96 -3.74 -0.34
N ALA A 209 10.11 -2.54 -0.91
CA ALA A 209 11.23 -1.74 -1.46
C ALA A 209 10.77 -0.25 -1.42
N GLY A 210 11.50 0.84 -1.66
CA GLY A 210 12.75 1.12 -2.40
C GLY A 210 12.46 2.16 -3.51
N GLY A 211 12.63 3.47 -3.24
CA GLY A 211 11.98 4.61 -3.94
C GLY A 211 12.36 5.00 -5.40
N LEU A 212 11.80 6.13 -5.82
CA LEU A 212 12.18 7.06 -6.92
C LEU A 212 11.57 8.42 -6.53
N GLY A 213 12.18 9.61 -6.53
CA GLY A 213 13.45 10.12 -7.02
C GLY A 213 13.21 11.56 -7.51
N GLY A 214 13.80 12.57 -6.86
CA GLY A 214 13.71 13.97 -7.27
C GLY A 214 14.76 14.85 -6.59
N ALA A 215 15.78 15.24 -7.35
CA ALA A 215 17.02 15.88 -6.92
C ALA A 215 16.86 17.37 -6.51
N ASP A 216 17.56 17.81 -5.46
CA ASP A 216 18.76 18.64 -5.57
C ASP A 216 19.18 19.17 -4.19
N GLY A 217 20.36 18.73 -3.74
CA GLY A 217 21.05 19.25 -2.56
C GLY A 217 22.54 18.97 -2.70
N GLU A 218 23.26 19.83 -3.42
CA GLU A 218 24.72 19.83 -3.40
C GLU A 218 25.21 20.09 -1.95
N GLY A 219 25.56 19.02 -1.26
CA GLY A 219 26.28 19.03 0.00
C GLY A 219 27.24 17.83 0.02
N SER A 220 28.52 18.10 -0.20
CA SER A 220 29.57 17.13 0.10
C SER A 220 29.55 16.87 1.61
N ASP A 221 28.93 15.78 2.04
CA ASP A 221 29.15 15.26 3.40
C ASP A 221 29.36 13.74 3.32
N ASP A 222 30.51 13.29 3.81
CA ASP A 222 30.99 11.91 3.76
C ASP A 222 30.27 11.04 4.83
N THR A 223 29.02 11.40 5.18
CA THR A 223 28.26 10.87 6.31
C THR A 223 27.24 9.84 5.86
N THR A 224 27.10 8.79 6.66
CA THR A 224 26.20 7.65 6.43
C THR A 224 24.86 7.92 7.14
N PRO A 225 23.71 7.76 6.47
CA PRO A 225 22.39 7.91 7.12
C PRO A 225 22.18 6.94 8.29
N LEU A 226 21.42 7.36 9.31
CA LEU A 226 21.12 6.56 10.50
C LEU A 226 20.53 5.18 10.16
N GLU A 227 19.64 5.12 9.18
CA GLU A 227 18.91 3.92 8.76
C GLU A 227 19.79 2.85 8.11
N GLU A 228 20.96 3.22 7.58
CA GLU A 228 21.91 2.27 7.02
C GLU A 228 22.75 1.58 8.11
N VAL A 229 22.92 2.25 9.26
CA VAL A 229 23.76 1.79 10.36
C VAL A 229 22.97 1.23 11.53
N ALA A 230 21.69 1.56 11.65
CA ALA A 230 20.81 1.17 12.74
C ALA A 230 19.39 0.90 12.24
N SER A 231 18.65 0.06 12.96
CA SER A 231 17.22 -0.14 12.72
C SER A 231 16.37 0.99 13.31
N ALA A 232 16.75 2.23 13.02
CA ALA A 232 16.11 3.45 13.47
C ALA A 232 16.13 4.51 12.36
N VAL A 233 15.17 5.42 12.38
CA VAL A 233 15.09 6.58 11.47
C VAL A 233 14.70 7.82 12.27
N THR A 234 15.20 8.97 11.84
CA THR A 234 14.73 10.28 12.33
C THR A 234 13.49 10.69 11.55
N VAL A 235 12.51 11.24 12.26
CA VAL A 235 11.26 11.77 11.72
C VAL A 235 11.14 13.23 12.12
N TRP A 236 10.72 14.08 11.20
CA TRP A 236 10.45 15.49 11.46
C TRP A 236 8.96 15.79 11.37
N PHE A 237 8.44 16.56 12.33
CA PHE A 237 7.05 17.00 12.36
C PHE A 237 6.97 18.52 12.36
N GLY A 238 6.32 19.10 11.34
CA GLY A 238 5.93 20.51 11.31
C GLY A 238 4.66 20.72 12.11
N LEU A 239 4.77 21.35 13.30
CA LEU A 239 3.66 21.54 14.24
C LEU A 239 3.24 22.99 14.42
N ALA A 240 4.10 23.93 14.00
CA ALA A 240 3.90 25.38 14.06
C ALA A 240 4.87 26.07 13.06
N GLU A 241 5.31 27.30 13.35
CA GLU A 241 6.35 27.99 12.56
C GLU A 241 7.71 27.28 12.59
N GLU A 242 7.92 26.41 13.59
CA GLU A 242 9.09 25.55 13.73
C GLU A 242 8.61 24.09 13.90
N GLY A 243 9.41 23.14 13.39
CA GLY A 243 9.14 21.71 13.53
C GLY A 243 10.06 21.04 14.54
N VAL A 244 9.78 19.76 14.81
CA VAL A 244 10.50 18.99 15.82
C VAL A 244 10.95 17.64 15.28
N TYR A 245 12.11 17.18 15.76
CA TYR A 245 12.70 15.90 15.41
C TYR A 245 12.37 14.84 16.47
N ALA A 246 12.06 13.64 16.02
CA ALA A 246 11.85 12.45 16.83
C ALA A 246 12.59 11.26 16.21
N VAL A 247 12.82 10.20 16.99
CA VAL A 247 13.43 8.97 16.47
C VAL A 247 12.47 7.80 16.66
N ARG A 248 12.30 6.99 15.61
CA ARG A 248 11.53 5.74 15.65
C ARG A 248 12.38 4.55 15.22
N SER A 249 12.02 3.37 15.70
CA SER A 249 12.60 2.13 15.21
C SER A 249 11.99 1.75 13.85
N THR A 250 12.81 1.20 12.96
CA THR A 250 12.33 0.54 11.73
C THR A 250 11.91 -0.90 12.03
N ALA A 251 12.52 -1.52 13.04
CA ALA A 251 12.10 -2.81 13.57
C ALA A 251 10.82 -2.70 14.39
N LEU A 252 9.88 -3.62 14.18
CA LEU A 252 8.63 -3.68 14.94
C LEU A 252 8.83 -4.47 16.23
N THR A 253 8.44 -3.86 17.36
CA THR A 253 8.36 -4.52 18.66
C THR A 253 6.89 -4.78 18.99
N ALA A 254 6.51 -6.04 19.20
CA ALA A 254 5.11 -6.43 19.41
C ALA A 254 4.13 -5.99 18.30
N GLY A 255 4.63 -5.83 17.06
CA GLY A 255 3.82 -5.46 15.89
C GLY A 255 3.67 -3.95 15.64
N GLN A 256 4.36 -3.10 16.41
CA GLN A 256 4.37 -1.65 16.22
C GLN A 256 5.81 -1.09 16.27
N PRO A 257 6.11 0.02 15.59
CA PRO A 257 7.39 0.70 15.78
C PRO A 257 7.47 1.24 17.21
N ALA A 258 8.67 1.25 17.77
CA ALA A 258 8.94 1.92 19.03
C ALA A 258 9.43 3.33 18.73
N TYR A 259 9.01 4.30 19.54
CA TYR A 259 9.50 5.66 19.47
C TYR A 259 10.34 5.96 20.69
N LEU A 260 11.23 6.92 20.52
CA LEU A 260 12.16 7.34 21.54
C LEU A 260 11.44 8.27 22.52
N GLY A 261 11.23 7.79 23.75
CA GLY A 261 10.38 8.46 24.71
C GLY A 261 10.25 7.72 26.03
N GLU A 262 9.41 8.26 26.90
CA GLU A 262 9.08 7.67 28.20
C GLU A 262 7.87 6.72 28.05
N PRO A 263 8.06 5.39 28.16
CA PRO A 263 6.95 4.46 28.10
C PRO A 263 6.07 4.65 29.33
N GLY A 264 4.77 4.82 29.13
CA GLY A 264 3.82 4.87 30.23
C GLY A 264 3.58 3.47 30.79
N GLU A 265 4.13 3.16 31.98
CA GLU A 265 3.90 1.85 32.62
C GLU A 265 2.41 1.58 32.95
N LEU A 266 1.60 2.65 33.11
CA LEU A 266 0.16 2.62 33.43
C LEU A 266 -0.61 3.82 32.79
N GLY A 267 -0.04 4.51 31.81
CA GLY A 267 -0.58 5.76 31.24
C GLY A 267 -0.09 6.04 29.81
N ALA A 268 -0.48 7.19 29.25
CA ALA A 268 -0.03 7.63 27.91
C ALA A 268 1.48 7.87 27.90
N ALA A 269 2.17 7.33 26.89
CA ALA A 269 3.61 7.54 26.73
C ALA A 269 3.90 9.01 26.36
N ARG A 270 5.12 9.46 26.64
CA ARG A 270 5.62 10.78 26.23
C ARG A 270 6.67 10.60 25.14
N LEU A 271 6.46 11.25 24.00
CA LEU A 271 7.45 11.25 22.92
C LEU A 271 8.50 12.32 23.20
N TYR A 272 9.78 11.94 23.19
CA TYR A 272 10.85 12.94 23.27
C TYR A 272 11.06 13.57 21.91
N VAL A 273 11.16 14.90 21.89
CA VAL A 273 11.37 15.66 20.66
C VAL A 273 12.41 16.76 20.85
N TRP A 274 13.07 17.14 19.76
CA TRP A 274 14.10 18.19 19.72
C TRP A 274 13.76 19.23 18.66
N ASP A 275 14.21 20.45 18.87
CA ASP A 275 14.15 21.55 17.89
C ASP A 275 15.32 21.53 16.89
N ASP A 276 16.41 20.83 17.24
CA ASP A 276 17.65 20.77 16.48
C ASP A 276 18.17 19.33 16.39
N VAL A 277 18.61 18.93 15.19
CA VAL A 277 19.04 17.56 14.88
C VAL A 277 20.43 17.24 15.45
N ASP A 278 21.35 18.19 15.46
CA ASP A 278 22.69 18.01 16.03
C ASP A 278 22.58 17.82 17.56
N ARG A 279 21.67 18.57 18.16
CA ARG A 279 21.32 18.43 19.57
C ARG A 279 20.70 17.08 19.89
N LEU A 280 19.76 16.61 19.06
CA LEU A 280 19.18 15.28 19.19
C LEU A 280 20.28 14.22 19.20
N GLN A 281 21.21 14.29 18.24
CA GLN A 281 22.33 13.35 18.14
C GLN A 281 23.23 13.41 19.38
N ALA A 282 23.56 14.60 19.86
CA ALA A 282 24.38 14.78 21.07
C ALA A 282 23.70 14.20 22.33
N ASP A 283 22.41 14.48 22.54
CA ASP A 283 21.67 13.96 23.69
C ASP A 283 21.48 12.44 23.64
N VAL A 284 21.30 11.87 22.45
CA VAL A 284 21.26 10.42 22.25
C VAL A 284 22.63 9.79 22.54
N ALA A 285 23.73 10.39 22.06
CA ALA A 285 25.08 9.91 22.32
C ALA A 285 25.42 9.92 23.83
N ASP A 286 24.91 10.92 24.56
CA ASP A 286 25.00 11.03 26.03
C ASP A 286 24.06 10.06 26.78
N GLY A 287 23.21 9.31 26.08
CA GLY A 287 22.24 8.38 26.67
C GLY A 287 21.00 9.04 27.29
N LYS A 288 20.73 10.32 26.98
CA LYS A 288 19.58 11.08 27.49
C LYS A 288 18.31 10.91 26.64
N GLY A 289 18.43 10.28 25.48
CA GLY A 289 17.32 9.95 24.59
C GLY A 289 16.43 8.79 25.06
N GLY A 290 16.82 8.02 26.07
CA GLY A 290 16.11 6.78 26.39
C GLY A 290 16.54 5.62 25.48
N GLN A 291 15.72 4.57 25.38
CA GLN A 291 16.12 3.32 24.73
C GLN A 291 15.12 2.90 23.65
N LEU A 292 15.63 2.58 22.46
CA LEU A 292 14.87 1.82 21.47
C LEU A 292 15.17 0.31 21.64
N PRO A 293 14.15 -0.56 21.65
CA PRO A 293 14.35 -1.99 21.74
C PRO A 293 15.26 -2.52 20.62
N GLY A 294 16.34 -3.20 21.00
CA GLY A 294 17.22 -3.88 20.05
C GLY A 294 18.19 -2.96 19.29
N VAL A 295 18.28 -1.67 19.63
CA VAL A 295 19.20 -0.72 18.98
C VAL A 295 20.03 0.02 20.03
N ASP A 296 21.36 -0.06 19.93
CA ASP A 296 22.28 0.75 20.74
C ASP A 296 22.45 2.14 20.12
N LEU A 297 21.42 2.98 20.28
CA LEU A 297 21.38 4.30 19.65
C LEU A 297 22.52 5.22 20.12
N ALA A 298 22.95 5.08 21.38
CA ALA A 298 24.01 5.92 21.94
C ALA A 298 25.37 5.64 21.27
N ALA A 299 25.68 4.36 21.05
CA ALA A 299 26.90 3.98 20.32
C ALA A 299 26.87 4.44 18.86
N VAL A 300 25.69 4.42 18.22
CA VAL A 300 25.51 4.91 16.84
C VAL A 300 25.63 6.42 16.77
N ALA A 301 24.98 7.16 17.68
CA ALA A 301 25.02 8.62 17.71
C ALA A 301 26.40 9.20 18.04
N ALA A 302 27.23 8.46 18.79
CA ALA A 302 28.60 8.85 19.10
C ALA A 302 29.57 8.77 17.91
N ARG A 303 29.12 8.25 16.76
CA ARG A 303 29.92 8.17 15.54
C ARG A 303 29.86 9.48 14.76
N GLU A 304 31.02 10.01 14.39
CA GLU A 304 31.14 11.23 13.58
C GLU A 304 30.75 11.00 12.11
N ASP A 305 30.72 9.75 11.64
CA ASP A 305 30.35 9.38 10.27
C ASP A 305 28.86 9.11 10.08
N VAL A 306 28.02 9.36 11.10
CA VAL A 306 26.57 9.07 11.05
C VAL A 306 25.77 10.37 11.10
N SER A 307 24.87 10.54 10.14
CA SER A 307 23.94 11.66 10.08
C SER A 307 22.57 11.28 10.63
N PHE A 308 22.01 12.13 11.48
CA PHE A 308 20.65 12.02 12.01
C PHE A 308 19.63 12.84 11.22
N THR A 309 20.05 13.50 10.14
CA THR A 309 19.15 14.25 9.26
C THR A 309 18.05 13.30 8.73
N PRO A 310 16.76 13.66 8.86
CA PRO A 310 15.68 12.83 8.34
C PRO A 310 15.74 12.76 6.81
N HIS A 311 15.49 11.58 6.26
CA HIS A 311 15.20 11.42 4.83
C HIS A 311 13.88 12.13 4.48
N ASP A 312 13.74 12.60 3.25
CA ASP A 312 12.57 13.36 2.77
C ASP A 312 11.24 12.64 3.04
N ASP A 313 11.23 11.30 2.92
CA ASP A 313 10.06 10.45 3.19
C ASP A 313 9.61 10.44 4.67
N ASN A 314 10.44 10.97 5.59
CA ASN A 314 10.15 11.07 7.02
C ASN A 314 9.96 12.53 7.47
N ILE A 315 9.69 13.45 6.53
CA ILE A 315 9.38 14.86 6.82
C ILE A 315 7.87 15.06 6.68
N PHE A 316 7.20 15.36 7.79
CA PHE A 316 5.75 15.53 7.85
C PHE A 316 5.37 16.93 8.36
N ASP A 317 5.18 17.88 7.45
CA ASP A 317 4.62 19.19 7.82
C ASP A 317 3.10 19.10 8.01
N LEU A 318 2.66 18.93 9.26
CA LEU A 318 1.25 18.71 9.55
C LEU A 318 0.41 19.97 9.35
N VAL A 319 1.02 21.15 9.47
CA VAL A 319 0.35 22.45 9.27
C VAL A 319 0.16 22.69 7.78
N GLU A 320 1.20 22.51 6.97
CA GLU A 320 1.13 22.65 5.52
C GLU A 320 0.18 21.62 4.91
N LEU A 321 0.20 20.37 5.39
CA LEU A 321 -0.73 19.33 4.96
C LEU A 321 -2.19 19.73 5.23
N ALA A 322 -2.45 20.46 6.31
CA ALA A 322 -3.79 20.97 6.61
C ALA A 322 -4.29 22.00 5.57
N ASP A 323 -3.36 22.79 5.04
CA ASP A 323 -3.60 23.86 4.09
C ASP A 323 -3.61 23.35 2.63
N SER A 324 -2.95 22.22 2.37
CA SER A 324 -2.93 21.56 1.06
C SER A 324 -4.23 20.81 0.73
N LEU A 325 -5.06 20.51 1.74
CA LEU A 325 -6.40 19.94 1.58
C LEU A 325 -7.30 20.90 0.80
N THR A 326 -7.39 20.68 -0.51
CA THR A 326 -8.23 21.43 -1.44
C THR A 326 -9.05 20.49 -2.33
N ALA A 327 -10.13 20.99 -2.91
CA ALA A 327 -10.94 20.23 -3.88
C ALA A 327 -10.20 19.94 -5.20
N THR A 328 -8.98 20.47 -5.36
CA THR A 328 -8.11 20.29 -6.53
C THR A 328 -6.75 19.71 -6.13
N MET A 329 -6.68 19.05 -4.98
CA MET A 329 -5.50 18.31 -4.53
C MET A 329 -5.08 17.30 -5.60
N ASP A 330 -3.78 17.19 -5.85
CA ASP A 330 -3.20 16.22 -6.77
C ASP A 330 -2.80 14.93 -6.05
N GLN A 331 -2.33 13.94 -6.82
CA GLN A 331 -1.89 12.65 -6.31
C GLN A 331 -0.74 12.80 -5.31
N ASP A 332 0.26 13.64 -5.60
CA ASP A 332 1.42 13.84 -4.74
C ASP A 332 1.02 14.42 -3.37
N ALA A 333 0.11 15.40 -3.35
CA ALA A 333 -0.41 15.94 -2.10
C ALA A 333 -1.24 14.92 -1.32
N ALA A 334 -1.99 14.05 -2.02
CA ALA A 334 -2.71 12.95 -1.40
C ALA A 334 -1.76 11.93 -0.76
N ASP A 335 -0.68 11.56 -1.46
CA ASP A 335 0.32 10.60 -0.98
C ASP A 335 1.06 11.11 0.27
N ARG A 336 1.47 12.38 0.27
CA ARG A 336 2.05 13.02 1.47
C ARG A 336 1.10 13.00 2.66
N LEU A 337 -0.19 13.24 2.44
CA LEU A 337 -1.21 13.19 3.48
C LEU A 337 -1.42 11.77 4.02
N VAL A 338 -1.45 10.76 3.13
CA VAL A 338 -1.57 9.33 3.50
C VAL A 338 -0.36 8.87 4.32
N SER A 339 0.84 9.29 3.92
CA SER A 339 2.08 8.98 4.63
C SER A 339 2.10 9.59 6.04
N ALA A 340 1.77 10.87 6.16
CA ALA A 340 1.64 11.53 7.46
C ALA A 340 0.55 10.89 8.33
N TRP A 341 -0.62 10.58 7.76
CA TRP A 341 -1.71 9.93 8.49
C TRP A 341 -1.27 8.57 9.04
N THR A 342 -0.57 7.78 8.23
CA THR A 342 -0.07 6.46 8.63
C THR A 342 0.93 6.58 9.78
N GLU A 343 1.83 7.57 9.73
CA GLU A 343 2.82 7.78 10.78
C GLU A 343 2.17 8.25 12.09
N ILE A 344 1.21 9.17 12.04
CA ILE A 344 0.51 9.64 13.24
C ILE A 344 -0.33 8.52 13.86
N VAL A 345 -0.99 7.67 13.06
CA VAL A 345 -1.73 6.51 13.58
C VAL A 345 -0.80 5.53 14.29
N ARG A 346 0.39 5.25 13.73
CA ARG A 346 1.40 4.39 14.38
C ARG A 346 1.88 5.00 15.69
N LEU A 347 2.19 6.29 15.66
CA LEU A 347 2.68 7.02 16.82
C LEU A 347 1.63 7.08 17.94
N ALA A 348 0.37 7.39 17.62
CA ALA A 348 -0.73 7.38 18.57
C ALA A 348 -0.99 5.99 19.16
N ALA A 349 -0.86 4.94 18.35
CA ALA A 349 -0.99 3.56 18.81
C ALA A 349 0.14 3.16 19.76
N TRP A 350 1.39 3.53 19.46
CA TRP A 350 2.52 3.33 20.36
C TRP A 350 2.34 4.09 21.68
N GLY A 351 1.90 5.34 21.61
CA GLY A 351 1.74 6.21 22.77
C GLY A 351 0.50 5.90 23.62
N GLY A 352 -0.45 5.11 23.08
CA GLY A 352 -1.76 4.89 23.71
C GLY A 352 -2.64 6.16 23.72
N TRP A 353 -2.47 7.04 22.73
CA TRP A 353 -3.13 8.35 22.67
C TRP A 353 -4.49 8.24 21.99
N THR A 354 -5.52 8.02 22.79
CA THR A 354 -6.90 7.87 22.29
C THR A 354 -7.47 9.17 21.74
N ASP A 355 -7.10 10.31 22.31
CA ASP A 355 -7.49 11.64 21.84
C ASP A 355 -6.98 11.94 20.42
N VAL A 356 -5.76 11.52 20.08
CA VAL A 356 -5.23 11.61 18.71
C VAL A 356 -5.89 10.56 17.81
N SER A 357 -6.01 9.32 18.29
CA SER A 357 -6.59 8.22 17.52
C SER A 357 -8.04 8.48 17.11
N ASP A 358 -8.86 9.04 18.02
CA ASP A 358 -10.27 9.36 17.78
C ASP A 358 -10.45 10.41 16.68
N LEU A 359 -9.52 11.36 16.56
CA LEU A 359 -9.52 12.35 15.48
C LEU A 359 -9.21 11.75 14.10
N LEU A 360 -8.62 10.56 14.05
CA LEU A 360 -8.23 9.88 12.82
C LEU A 360 -9.10 8.66 12.48
N GLN A 361 -10.10 8.35 13.31
CA GLN A 361 -11.01 7.23 13.04
C GLN A 361 -11.86 7.46 11.78
N PRO A 362 -12.32 6.39 11.09
CA PRO A 362 -13.09 6.51 9.85
C PRO A 362 -14.40 7.32 9.93
N ASN A 363 -14.90 7.56 11.15
CA ASN A 363 -16.10 8.36 11.42
C ASN A 363 -15.80 9.82 11.78
N SER A 364 -14.53 10.19 11.93
CA SER A 364 -14.11 11.58 12.12
C SER A 364 -14.03 12.29 10.76
N PRO A 365 -14.08 13.64 10.72
CA PRO A 365 -13.93 14.37 9.45
C PRO A 365 -12.63 14.05 8.69
N ALA A 366 -11.50 13.97 9.40
CA ALA A 366 -10.21 13.68 8.79
C ALA A 366 -10.09 12.21 8.35
N GLY A 367 -10.53 11.26 9.19
CA GLY A 367 -10.47 9.84 8.86
C GLY A 367 -11.48 9.42 7.80
N ALA A 368 -12.66 10.05 7.77
CA ALA A 368 -13.63 9.83 6.69
C ALA A 368 -13.06 10.27 5.34
N PHE A 369 -12.52 11.48 5.25
CA PHE A 369 -11.86 11.99 4.04
C PHE A 369 -10.69 11.11 3.59
N MET A 370 -9.90 10.62 4.55
CA MET A 370 -8.80 9.71 4.28
C MET A 370 -9.28 8.45 3.55
N VAL A 371 -10.32 7.81 4.11
CA VAL A 371 -10.85 6.53 3.61
C VAL A 371 -11.66 6.69 2.33
N SER A 372 -12.37 7.81 2.16
CA SER A 372 -13.27 8.01 1.01
C SER A 372 -12.62 8.70 -0.19
N CYS A 373 -11.47 9.37 0.00
CA CYS A 373 -10.88 10.22 -1.03
C CYS A 373 -9.36 10.09 -1.10
N ALA A 374 -8.64 10.43 -0.03
CA ALA A 374 -7.18 10.60 -0.11
C ALA A 374 -6.44 9.31 -0.49
N LEU A 375 -6.85 8.15 0.04
CA LEU A 375 -6.25 6.86 -0.33
C LEU A 375 -6.46 6.51 -1.80
N ASP A 376 -7.66 6.77 -2.32
CA ASP A 376 -7.98 6.47 -3.71
C ASP A 376 -7.27 7.45 -4.65
N LEU A 377 -7.13 8.72 -4.26
CA LEU A 377 -6.42 9.73 -5.03
C LEU A 377 -4.90 9.50 -5.06
N ALA A 378 -4.30 9.08 -3.95
CA ALA A 378 -2.88 8.73 -3.89
C ALA A 378 -2.53 7.53 -4.79
N GLN A 379 -3.50 6.64 -5.01
CA GLN A 379 -3.39 5.45 -5.84
C GLN A 379 -3.88 5.64 -7.28
N ASP A 380 -4.18 6.89 -7.68
CA ASP A 380 -4.72 7.25 -9.00
C ASP A 380 -5.94 6.39 -9.41
N ARG A 381 -6.84 6.13 -8.45
CA ARG A 381 -8.01 5.28 -8.74
C ARG A 381 -9.06 6.05 -9.56
N PRO A 382 -9.74 5.36 -10.49
CA PRO A 382 -10.88 5.94 -11.20
C PRO A 382 -11.94 6.48 -10.23
N GLY A 383 -12.45 7.69 -10.50
CA GLY A 383 -13.47 8.34 -9.66
C GLY A 383 -12.94 9.12 -8.45
N ALA A 384 -11.64 9.02 -8.12
CA ALA A 384 -11.05 9.75 -6.99
C ALA A 384 -11.19 11.27 -7.12
N ALA A 385 -11.05 11.82 -8.33
CA ALA A 385 -11.23 13.25 -8.60
C ALA A 385 -12.69 13.72 -8.38
N GLU A 386 -13.69 12.88 -8.69
CA GLU A 386 -15.10 13.19 -8.46
C GLU A 386 -15.49 13.04 -6.97
N ALA A 387 -14.95 12.02 -6.31
CA ALA A 387 -15.05 11.86 -4.86
C ALA A 387 -14.46 13.08 -4.14
N LEU A 388 -13.28 13.56 -4.58
CA LEU A 388 -12.66 14.77 -4.05
C LEU A 388 -13.54 16.02 -4.30
N ALA A 389 -14.10 16.17 -5.49
CA ALA A 389 -14.96 17.31 -5.84
C ALA A 389 -16.25 17.37 -5.00
N SER A 390 -16.73 16.24 -4.50
CA SER A 390 -17.92 16.13 -3.66
C SER A 390 -17.63 16.05 -2.16
N ALA A 391 -16.36 15.92 -1.76
CA ALA A 391 -15.94 15.81 -0.38
C ALA A 391 -16.07 17.13 0.39
N ASP A 392 -16.38 17.03 1.69
CA ASP A 392 -16.31 18.18 2.61
C ASP A 392 -14.86 18.42 3.03
N VAL A 393 -14.08 19.00 2.11
CA VAL A 393 -12.66 19.30 2.31
C VAL A 393 -12.44 20.28 3.45
N ALA A 394 -13.40 21.18 3.70
CA ALA A 394 -13.32 22.13 4.81
C ALA A 394 -13.41 21.42 6.17
N ALA A 395 -14.33 20.45 6.31
CA ALA A 395 -14.41 19.62 7.50
C ALA A 395 -13.19 18.72 7.66
N ALA A 396 -12.66 18.15 6.57
CA ALA A 396 -11.44 17.35 6.59
C ALA A 396 -10.22 18.17 7.06
N ALA A 397 -10.02 19.35 6.49
CA ALA A 397 -8.94 20.26 6.88
C ALA A 397 -9.08 20.73 8.34
N ALA A 398 -10.30 21.01 8.82
CA ALA A 398 -10.54 21.33 10.23
C ALA A 398 -10.22 20.14 11.15
N GLY A 399 -10.58 18.93 10.75
CA GLY A 399 -10.25 17.69 11.46
C GLY A 399 -8.73 17.47 11.54
N TRP A 400 -8.02 17.67 10.44
CA TRP A 400 -6.57 17.54 10.39
C TRP A 400 -5.86 18.60 11.26
N ARG A 401 -6.32 19.87 11.22
CA ARG A 401 -5.78 20.92 12.11
C ARG A 401 -5.99 20.60 13.59
N ALA A 402 -7.02 19.82 13.96
CA ALA A 402 -7.24 19.40 15.34
C ALA A 402 -6.24 18.34 15.82
N VAL A 403 -5.59 17.61 14.90
CA VAL A 403 -4.57 16.59 15.23
C VAL A 403 -3.32 17.25 15.80
N VAL A 404 -2.89 18.39 15.25
CA VAL A 404 -1.68 19.11 15.69
C VAL A 404 -1.67 19.42 17.19
N PRO A 405 -2.64 20.15 17.77
CA PRO A 405 -2.64 20.43 19.21
C PRO A 405 -2.82 19.17 20.07
N ALA A 406 -3.53 18.13 19.59
CA ALA A 406 -3.66 16.87 20.30
C ALA A 406 -2.32 16.12 20.37
N LEU A 407 -1.59 16.07 19.26
CA LEU A 407 -0.26 15.49 19.18
C LEU A 407 0.74 16.25 20.06
N THR A 408 0.77 17.58 19.95
CA THR A 408 1.66 18.45 20.74
C THR A 408 1.49 18.25 22.25
N ALA A 409 0.28 17.92 22.71
CA ALA A 409 0.01 17.68 24.13
C ALA A 409 0.75 16.45 24.71
N HIS A 410 1.23 15.54 23.87
CA HIS A 410 1.96 14.31 24.25
C HIS A 410 3.48 14.40 24.03
N LEU A 411 3.96 15.50 23.48
CA LEU A 411 5.38 15.72 23.26
C LEU A 411 6.06 16.19 24.55
N ASP A 412 7.31 15.80 24.72
CA ASP A 412 8.23 16.28 25.74
C ASP A 412 9.47 16.86 25.04
N GLN A 413 9.50 18.19 24.93
CA GLN A 413 10.56 18.90 24.23
C GLN A 413 11.83 18.93 25.08
N ARG A 414 12.88 18.29 24.58
CA ARG A 414 14.17 18.19 25.25
C ARG A 414 14.97 19.46 24.95
N THR A 415 15.10 20.30 25.98
CA THR A 415 15.74 21.63 25.92
C THR A 415 17.02 21.73 26.69
#